data_AF-A0A2I2DN76-F1
#
_entry.id   AF-A0A2I2DN76-F1
#
_cell.length_a   1.000
_cell.length_b   1.000
_cell.length_c   1.000
_cell.angle_alpha   90.00
_cell.angle_beta   90.00
_cell.angle_gamma   90.00
#
_symmetry.space_group_name_H-M   'P 1'
#
loop_
_entity.id
_entity.type
_entity.pdbx_description
1 polymer ?
#
loop_
_entity_poly.entity_id
_entity_poly.type
_entity_poly.pdbx_seq_one_letter_code
_entity_poly.pdbx_strand_id
1 'polypeptide(L)'
;MQKFYFILVLILTFSCSQKQSDNRITEFEKVLGERQTKALNSLVSDFEKNLTKVYSDLPTEKAYRQYLTDLISNSTTDWEKFKFQSYKTNTEFHQSGLWSEIYTKDSVSGLQVNGIGKYMQALYIVKDSDSLIKKYWEKREAAGMMQNELVIPGILSLNPDFNNYFHKRIVVVEFSF
;
A
#
# COMPACT_ATOMS: atom_id res chain seq x y z
N MET A 1 -43.03 -18.92 52.67
CA MET A 1 -41.81 -19.42 51.99
C MET A 1 -42.02 -19.29 50.49
N GLN A 2 -41.59 -18.18 49.90
CA GLN A 2 -41.77 -17.91 48.47
C GLN A 2 -40.38 -17.87 47.84
N LYS A 3 -40.04 -18.94 47.11
CA LYS A 3 -38.74 -19.10 46.45
C LYS A 3 -38.73 -18.19 45.23
N PHE A 4 -37.98 -17.09 45.29
CA PHE A 4 -37.64 -16.31 44.11
C PHE A 4 -36.55 -17.04 43.34
N TYR A 5 -36.89 -17.57 42.16
CA TYR A 5 -35.92 -18.12 41.23
C TYR A 5 -35.29 -16.96 40.45
N PHE A 6 -34.02 -16.65 40.75
CA PHE A 6 -33.21 -15.75 39.94
C PHE A 6 -32.85 -16.47 38.64
N ILE A 7 -33.51 -16.13 37.54
CA ILE A 7 -33.12 -16.56 36.20
C ILE A 7 -31.92 -15.70 35.80
N LEU A 8 -30.74 -16.31 35.82
CA LEU A 8 -29.51 -15.74 35.28
C LEU A 8 -29.65 -15.66 33.75
N VAL A 9 -30.10 -14.52 33.25
CA VAL A 9 -30.06 -14.22 31.80
C VAL A 9 -28.58 -14.07 31.43
N LEU A 10 -28.02 -15.14 30.89
CA LEU A 10 -26.71 -15.15 30.23
C LEU A 10 -26.83 -14.25 28.99
N ILE A 11 -26.53 -12.96 29.16
CA ILE A 11 -26.29 -12.05 28.03
C ILE A 11 -25.02 -12.56 27.36
N LEU A 12 -25.19 -13.44 26.37
CA LEU A 12 -24.17 -13.75 25.39
C LEU A 12 -23.87 -12.43 24.66
N THR A 13 -22.91 -11.67 25.16
CA THR A 13 -22.26 -10.63 24.36
C THR A 13 -21.54 -11.35 23.23
N PHE A 14 -22.27 -11.61 22.15
CA PHE A 14 -21.70 -11.80 20.83
C PHE A 14 -20.98 -10.52 20.46
N SER A 15 -19.80 -10.30 21.05
CA SER A 15 -18.81 -9.39 20.52
C SER A 15 -18.10 -10.10 19.36
N CYS A 16 -18.89 -10.51 18.37
CA CYS A 16 -18.41 -10.45 17.01
C CYS A 16 -18.38 -8.97 16.70
N SER A 17 -17.24 -8.31 16.95
CA SER A 17 -16.85 -7.26 16.02
C SER A 17 -16.70 -7.97 14.69
N GLN A 18 -17.81 -8.09 13.94
CA GLN A 18 -17.75 -8.32 12.51
C GLN A 18 -16.84 -7.19 12.05
N LYS A 19 -15.57 -7.54 11.79
CA LYS A 19 -14.57 -6.63 11.26
C LYS A 19 -15.17 -6.22 9.93
N GLN A 20 -15.93 -5.12 9.96
CA GLN A 20 -16.68 -4.63 8.82
C GLN A 20 -15.64 -4.50 7.73
N SER A 21 -15.71 -5.38 6.74
CA SER A 21 -14.73 -5.38 5.67
C SER A 21 -14.83 -4.01 5.06
N ASP A 22 -13.73 -3.27 5.08
CA ASP A 22 -13.67 -1.94 4.50
C ASP A 22 -14.10 -2.07 3.03
N ASN A 23 -15.30 -1.61 2.70
CA ASN A 23 -15.91 -1.79 1.38
C ASN A 23 -15.01 -1.23 0.27
N ARG A 24 -14.18 -0.24 0.61
CA ARG A 24 -13.17 0.33 -0.29
C ARG A 24 -12.16 -0.71 -0.74
N ILE A 25 -11.73 -1.60 0.17
CA ILE A 25 -10.81 -2.69 -0.17
C ILE A 25 -11.49 -3.62 -1.16
N THR A 26 -12.74 -4.01 -0.91
CA THR A 26 -13.49 -4.88 -1.80
C THR A 26 -13.67 -4.26 -3.20
N GLU A 27 -14.02 -2.98 -3.28
CA GLU A 27 -14.16 -2.26 -4.55
C GLU A 27 -12.83 -2.13 -5.30
N PHE A 28 -11.75 -1.79 -4.59
CA PHE A 28 -10.41 -1.72 -5.16
C PHE A 28 -9.95 -3.08 -5.71
N GLU A 29 -10.05 -4.15 -4.93
CA GLU A 29 -9.61 -5.49 -5.31
C GLU A 29 -10.47 -6.08 -6.43
N LYS A 30 -11.76 -5.73 -6.49
CA LYS A 30 -12.66 -6.11 -7.60
C LYS A 30 -12.19 -5.50 -8.92
N VAL A 31 -11.76 -4.25 -8.93
CA VAL A 31 -11.24 -3.59 -10.15
C VAL A 31 -9.84 -4.08 -10.49
N LEU A 32 -8.95 -4.19 -9.50
CA LEU A 32 -7.58 -4.63 -9.71
C LEU A 32 -7.50 -6.08 -10.20
N GLY A 33 -8.36 -6.94 -9.67
CA GLY A 33 -8.42 -8.37 -9.95
C GLY A 33 -7.70 -9.20 -8.88
N GLU A 34 -8.19 -10.42 -8.64
CA GLU A 34 -7.67 -11.31 -7.59
C GLU A 34 -6.19 -11.65 -7.79
N ARG A 35 -5.78 -11.95 -9.04
CA ARG A 35 -4.41 -12.33 -9.38
C ARG A 35 -3.43 -11.20 -9.10
N GLN A 36 -3.78 -9.99 -9.53
CA GLN A 36 -2.97 -8.77 -9.34
C GLN A 36 -2.97 -8.32 -7.88
N THR A 37 -4.09 -8.45 -7.17
CA THR A 37 -4.18 -8.18 -5.73
C THR A 37 -3.23 -9.08 -4.94
N LYS A 38 -3.18 -10.39 -5.25
CA LYS A 38 -2.24 -11.33 -4.61
C LYS A 38 -0.79 -10.93 -4.86
N ALA A 39 -0.44 -10.53 -6.09
CA ALA A 39 0.90 -10.05 -6.40
C ALA A 39 1.26 -8.76 -5.64
N LEU A 40 0.31 -7.82 -5.51
CA LEU A 40 0.50 -6.58 -4.73
C LEU A 40 0.69 -6.89 -3.24
N ASN A 41 -0.02 -7.88 -2.71
CA ASN A 41 0.18 -8.35 -1.34
C ASN A 41 1.58 -8.93 -1.15
N SER A 42 2.10 -9.70 -2.12
CA SER A 42 3.47 -10.21 -2.10
C SER A 42 4.51 -9.08 -2.13
N LEU A 43 4.30 -8.04 -2.95
CA LEU A 43 5.16 -6.85 -2.96
C LEU A 43 5.20 -6.15 -1.60
N VAL A 44 4.04 -5.92 -0.98
CA VAL A 44 3.96 -5.30 0.35
C VAL A 44 4.68 -6.16 1.40
N SER A 45 4.47 -7.47 1.38
CA SER A 45 5.11 -8.39 2.33
C SER A 45 6.64 -8.40 2.19
N ASP A 46 7.17 -8.40 0.98
CA ASP A 46 8.62 -8.36 0.75
C ASP A 46 9.21 -7.00 1.11
N PHE A 47 8.48 -5.91 0.87
CA PHE A 47 8.87 -4.57 1.29
C PHE A 47 8.95 -4.48 2.82
N GLU A 48 7.91 -4.90 3.55
CA GLU A 48 7.88 -4.87 5.01
C GLU A 48 8.94 -5.80 5.63
N LYS A 49 9.25 -6.92 4.98
CA LYS A 49 10.38 -7.78 5.34
C LYS A 49 11.73 -7.05 5.19
N ASN A 50 11.92 -6.30 4.11
CA ASN A 50 13.12 -5.48 3.94
C ASN A 50 13.18 -4.37 4.99
N LEU A 51 12.06 -3.68 5.29
CA LEU A 51 12.01 -2.69 6.36
C LEU A 51 12.44 -3.27 7.71
N THR A 52 11.99 -4.47 8.05
CA THR A 52 12.37 -5.14 9.31
C THR A 52 13.85 -5.48 9.36
N LYS A 53 14.47 -5.76 8.21
CA LYS A 53 15.92 -5.98 8.11
C LYS A 53 16.71 -4.67 8.27
N VAL A 54 16.27 -3.60 7.63
CA VAL A 54 17.00 -2.31 7.60
C VAL A 54 16.79 -1.52 8.90
N TYR A 55 15.61 -1.64 9.50
CA TYR A 55 15.19 -0.89 10.69
C TYR A 55 14.68 -1.85 11.78
N SER A 56 15.52 -2.78 12.21
CA SER A 56 15.15 -3.86 13.16
C SER A 56 14.53 -3.38 14.47
N ASP A 57 14.90 -2.17 14.89
CA ASP A 57 14.51 -1.61 16.18
C ASP A 57 13.26 -0.71 16.08
N LEU A 58 12.73 -0.52 14.86
CA LEU A 58 11.55 0.31 14.60
C LEU A 58 10.30 -0.55 14.36
N PRO A 59 9.14 -0.17 14.94
CA PRO A 59 7.86 -0.68 14.48
C PRO A 59 7.65 -0.38 13.00
N THR A 60 6.94 -1.26 12.28
CA THR A 60 6.71 -1.15 10.82
C THR A 60 6.26 0.24 10.37
N GLU A 61 5.32 0.87 11.09
CA GLU A 61 4.83 2.21 10.77
C GLU A 61 5.94 3.26 10.80
N LYS A 62 6.81 3.22 11.82
CA LYS A 62 7.97 4.11 11.93
C LYS A 62 9.03 3.77 10.88
N ALA A 63 9.20 2.49 10.55
CA ALA A 63 10.12 2.04 9.52
C ALA A 63 9.73 2.54 8.12
N TYR A 64 8.44 2.62 7.78
CA TYR A 64 7.97 3.26 6.55
C TYR A 64 8.35 4.75 6.49
N ARG A 65 8.12 5.49 7.59
CA ARG A 65 8.50 6.92 7.67
C ARG A 65 10.01 7.12 7.55
N GLN A 66 10.79 6.28 8.23
CA GLN A 66 12.24 6.33 8.16
C GLN A 66 12.74 6.00 6.76
N TYR A 67 12.19 4.96 6.11
CA TYR A 67 12.47 4.62 4.72
C TYR A 67 12.29 5.81 3.78
N LEU A 68 11.13 6.46 3.85
CA LEU A 68 10.84 7.64 3.03
C LEU A 68 11.81 8.79 3.30
N THR A 69 12.11 9.05 4.57
CA THR A 69 13.05 10.11 4.97
C THR A 69 14.46 9.85 4.46
N ASP A 70 14.94 8.62 4.60
CA ASP A 70 16.26 8.20 4.12
C ASP A 70 16.38 8.32 2.59
N LEU A 71 15.31 8.03 1.83
CA LEU A 71 15.33 8.09 0.36
C LEU A 71 15.63 9.48 -0.22
N ILE A 72 15.35 10.55 0.53
CA ILE A 72 15.63 11.94 0.12
C ILE A 72 16.71 12.60 0.99
N SER A 73 17.37 11.82 1.85
CA SER A 73 18.44 12.35 2.69
C SER A 73 19.77 12.38 1.94
N ASN A 74 20.46 13.53 2.00
CA ASN A 74 21.83 13.66 1.50
C ASN A 74 22.85 12.79 2.26
N SER A 75 22.49 12.27 3.44
CA SER A 75 23.35 11.38 4.23
C SER A 75 23.27 9.91 3.78
N THR A 76 22.35 9.58 2.88
CA THR A 76 22.13 8.20 2.44
C THR A 76 23.15 7.80 1.38
N THR A 77 23.95 6.80 1.70
CA THR A 77 25.05 6.31 0.84
C THR A 77 24.89 4.86 0.42
N ASP A 78 24.30 4.02 1.27
CA ASP A 78 23.97 2.63 0.97
C ASP A 78 22.55 2.52 0.40
N TRP A 79 22.43 2.64 -0.92
CA TRP A 79 21.16 2.49 -1.64
C TRP A 79 20.73 1.03 -1.81
N GLU A 80 21.67 0.09 -1.73
CA GLU A 80 21.40 -1.34 -1.88
C GLU A 80 20.51 -1.86 -0.75
N LYS A 81 20.62 -1.28 0.46
CA LYS A 81 19.74 -1.63 1.60
C LYS A 81 18.25 -1.44 1.30
N PHE A 82 17.88 -0.56 0.37
CA PHE A 82 16.47 -0.30 0.04
C PHE A 82 15.89 -1.25 -1.01
N LYS A 83 16.73 -2.02 -1.71
CA LYS A 83 16.24 -2.97 -2.71
C LYS A 83 15.36 -4.03 -2.03
N PHE A 84 14.13 -4.12 -2.50
CA PHE A 84 13.18 -5.18 -2.15
C PHE A 84 12.78 -5.93 -3.42
N GLN A 85 11.82 -6.85 -3.30
CA GLN A 85 11.43 -7.83 -4.32
C GLN A 85 12.47 -8.95 -4.45
N SER A 86 12.30 -9.98 -3.62
CA SER A 86 13.00 -11.24 -3.85
C SER A 86 12.72 -11.77 -5.26
N TYR A 87 13.57 -12.65 -5.78
CA TYR A 87 13.37 -13.29 -7.08
C TYR A 87 11.93 -13.82 -7.26
N LYS A 88 11.39 -14.44 -6.22
CA LYS A 88 10.02 -14.97 -6.20
C LYS A 88 8.99 -13.86 -6.38
N THR A 89 9.08 -12.78 -5.61
CA THR A 89 8.13 -11.66 -5.66
C THR A 89 8.25 -10.89 -6.96
N ASN A 90 9.46 -10.66 -7.47
CA ASN A 90 9.66 -10.00 -8.75
C ASN A 90 9.09 -10.85 -9.90
N THR A 91 9.32 -12.16 -9.89
CA THR A 91 8.73 -13.10 -10.86
C THR A 91 7.21 -13.02 -10.84
N GLU A 92 6.62 -13.07 -9.63
CA GLU A 92 5.18 -12.98 -9.42
C GLU A 92 4.59 -11.64 -9.86
N PHE A 93 5.30 -10.53 -9.59
CA PHE A 93 4.90 -9.19 -9.99
C PHE A 93 4.74 -9.06 -11.52
N HIS A 94 5.63 -9.70 -12.29
CA HIS A 94 5.56 -9.71 -13.74
C HIS A 94 4.56 -10.75 -14.27
N GLN A 95 4.61 -11.99 -13.79
CA GLN A 95 3.75 -13.09 -14.28
C GLN A 95 2.28 -12.92 -13.93
N SER A 96 1.95 -12.19 -12.87
CA SER A 96 0.56 -11.82 -12.56
C SER A 96 -0.01 -10.78 -13.53
N GLY A 97 0.82 -10.11 -14.32
CA GLY A 97 0.43 -8.94 -15.11
C GLY A 97 0.26 -7.67 -14.29
N LEU A 98 0.46 -7.69 -12.96
CA LEU A 98 0.34 -6.48 -12.14
C LEU A 98 1.32 -5.39 -12.60
N TRP A 99 2.55 -5.76 -12.98
CA TRP A 99 3.52 -4.79 -13.52
C TRP A 99 2.94 -4.00 -14.70
N SER A 100 2.29 -4.67 -15.65
CA SER A 100 1.66 -4.00 -16.80
C SER A 100 0.39 -3.21 -16.46
N GLU A 101 -0.26 -3.50 -15.33
CA GLU A 101 -1.40 -2.71 -14.83
C GLU A 101 -0.97 -1.43 -14.11
N ILE A 102 0.32 -1.30 -13.75
CA ILE A 102 0.90 -0.13 -13.08
C ILE A 102 1.79 0.66 -14.03
N TYR A 103 2.57 -0.01 -14.87
CA TYR A 103 3.61 0.56 -15.70
C TYR A 103 3.45 0.22 -17.17
N THR A 104 3.96 1.10 -18.01
CA THR A 104 4.20 0.84 -19.42
C THR A 104 5.64 1.23 -19.76
N LYS A 105 6.18 0.64 -20.82
CA LYS A 105 7.51 0.97 -21.32
C LYS A 105 7.39 1.50 -22.73
N ASP A 106 7.85 2.73 -22.92
CA ASP A 106 7.94 3.37 -24.22
C ASP A 106 9.41 3.42 -24.66
N SER A 107 9.66 3.21 -25.94
CA SER A 107 11.03 3.14 -26.48
C SER A 107 11.75 4.48 -26.48
N VAL A 108 11.02 5.60 -26.41
CA VAL A 108 11.57 6.96 -26.47
C VAL A 108 11.71 7.56 -25.06
N SER A 109 10.74 7.33 -24.20
CA SER A 109 10.61 7.98 -22.90
C SER A 109 10.86 7.06 -21.70
N GLY A 110 11.14 5.78 -21.95
CA GLY A 110 11.50 4.82 -20.91
C GLY A 110 10.30 4.30 -20.14
N LEU A 111 10.46 4.16 -18.83
CA LEU A 111 9.40 3.67 -17.95
C LEU A 111 8.37 4.78 -17.67
N GLN A 112 7.10 4.47 -17.83
CA GLN A 112 5.99 5.38 -17.53
C GLN A 112 4.93 4.71 -16.67
N VAL A 113 4.09 5.52 -16.03
CA VAL A 113 2.86 5.03 -15.38
C VAL A 113 1.85 4.62 -16.44
N ASN A 114 1.22 3.46 -16.27
CA ASN A 114 0.06 3.08 -17.05
C ASN A 114 -1.22 3.74 -16.47
N GLY A 115 -1.54 4.95 -16.93
CA GLY A 115 -2.70 5.74 -16.47
C GLY A 115 -4.05 5.05 -16.70
N ILE A 116 -4.16 4.20 -17.73
CA ILE A 116 -5.38 3.45 -18.03
C ILE A 116 -5.40 2.04 -17.42
N GLY A 117 -4.31 1.62 -16.77
CA GLY A 117 -4.19 0.31 -16.14
C GLY A 117 -5.12 0.15 -14.94
N LYS A 118 -5.45 -1.09 -14.58
CA LYS A 118 -6.42 -1.37 -13.52
C LYS A 118 -6.01 -0.83 -12.16
N TYR A 119 -4.72 -0.61 -11.90
CA TYR A 119 -4.28 0.00 -10.64
C TYR A 119 -4.77 1.45 -10.51
N MET A 120 -4.61 2.26 -11.56
CA MET A 120 -5.08 3.65 -11.58
C MET A 120 -6.62 3.72 -11.57
N GLN A 121 -7.29 2.78 -12.26
CA GLN A 121 -8.75 2.65 -12.21
C GLN A 121 -9.24 2.27 -10.80
N ALA A 122 -8.57 1.32 -10.13
CA ALA A 122 -8.93 0.89 -8.78
C ALA A 122 -8.71 2.01 -7.77
N LEU A 123 -7.60 2.77 -7.87
CA LEU A 123 -7.38 3.97 -7.07
C LEU A 123 -8.46 5.03 -7.31
N TYR A 124 -8.88 5.24 -8.56
CA TYR A 124 -9.92 6.22 -8.89
C TYR A 124 -11.23 5.95 -8.14
N ILE A 125 -11.64 4.68 -8.04
CA ILE A 125 -12.88 4.29 -7.33
C ILE A 125 -12.85 4.70 -5.86
N VAL A 126 -11.69 4.59 -5.21
CA VAL A 126 -11.56 4.85 -3.77
C VAL A 126 -10.96 6.23 -3.45
N LYS A 127 -10.62 7.03 -4.46
CA LYS A 127 -9.80 8.24 -4.28
C LYS A 127 -10.40 9.25 -3.32
N ASP A 128 -11.71 9.47 -3.35
CA ASP A 128 -12.36 10.50 -2.52
C ASP A 128 -12.59 10.04 -1.06
N SER A 129 -12.21 8.81 -0.73
CA SER A 129 -12.36 8.26 0.63
C SER A 129 -11.23 8.64 1.59
N ASP A 130 -10.10 9.15 1.06
CA ASP A 130 -8.92 9.46 1.84
C ASP A 130 -8.08 10.53 1.12
N SER A 131 -7.60 11.52 1.88
CA SER A 131 -6.86 12.66 1.31
C SER A 131 -5.54 12.28 0.64
N LEU A 132 -4.85 11.25 1.14
CA LEU A 132 -3.61 10.75 0.57
C LEU A 132 -3.88 9.99 -0.72
N ILE A 133 -4.89 9.11 -0.72
CA ILE A 133 -5.29 8.39 -1.95
C ILE A 133 -5.69 9.39 -3.03
N LYS A 134 -6.52 10.38 -2.69
CA LYS A 134 -6.94 11.44 -3.62
C LYS A 134 -5.74 12.17 -4.22
N LYS A 135 -4.86 12.69 -3.35
CA LYS A 135 -3.74 13.52 -3.79
C LYS A 135 -2.75 12.73 -4.63
N TYR A 136 -2.49 11.48 -4.24
CA TYR A 136 -1.62 10.58 -4.98
C TYR A 136 -2.17 10.30 -6.38
N TRP A 137 -3.44 9.93 -6.49
CA TRP A 137 -4.08 9.68 -7.77
C TRP A 137 -4.05 10.92 -8.69
N GLU A 138 -4.43 12.10 -8.17
CA GLU A 138 -4.43 13.36 -8.93
C GLU A 138 -3.04 13.70 -9.48
N LYS A 139 -1.99 13.54 -8.65
CA LYS A 139 -0.62 13.86 -9.05
C LYS A 139 -0.07 12.85 -10.04
N ARG A 140 -0.34 11.56 -9.83
CA ARG A 140 0.13 10.50 -10.71
C ARG A 140 -0.55 10.54 -12.08
N GLU A 141 -1.83 10.90 -12.12
CA GLU A 141 -2.56 11.13 -13.38
C GLU A 141 -2.02 12.36 -14.14
N ALA A 142 -1.77 13.46 -13.43
CA ALA A 142 -1.34 14.71 -14.07
C ALA A 142 0.14 14.72 -14.50
N ALA A 143 1.02 14.06 -13.74
CA ALA A 143 2.47 14.16 -13.91
C ALA A 143 3.15 12.82 -14.26
N GLY A 144 2.46 11.69 -14.13
CA GLY A 144 3.08 10.38 -14.29
C GLY A 144 4.07 10.08 -13.16
N MET A 145 5.30 9.70 -13.53
CA MET A 145 6.38 9.46 -12.58
C MET A 145 6.94 10.78 -12.05
N MET A 146 7.18 10.86 -10.75
CA MET A 146 7.72 12.04 -10.09
C MET A 146 9.04 11.70 -9.40
N GLN A 147 9.89 12.72 -9.24
CA GLN A 147 11.12 12.60 -8.46
C GLN A 147 10.81 12.37 -6.98
N ASN A 148 11.69 11.65 -6.28
CA ASN A 148 11.54 11.32 -4.85
C ASN A 148 11.38 12.60 -4.01
N GLU A 149 12.11 13.65 -4.35
CA GLU A 149 12.11 14.96 -3.70
C GLU A 149 10.75 15.68 -3.80
N LEU A 150 9.87 15.25 -4.72
CA LEU A 150 8.51 15.78 -4.87
C LEU A 150 7.47 14.85 -4.24
N VAL A 151 7.55 13.54 -4.55
CA VAL A 151 6.52 12.59 -4.11
C VAL A 151 6.60 12.32 -2.61
N ILE A 152 7.81 12.20 -2.05
CA ILE A 152 7.98 11.84 -0.63
C ILE A 152 7.50 12.95 0.31
N PRO A 153 7.90 14.23 0.16
CA PRO A 153 7.32 15.29 0.97
C PRO A 153 5.80 15.40 0.79
N GLY A 154 5.30 15.17 -0.42
CA GLY A 154 3.86 15.12 -0.71
C GLY A 154 3.14 14.06 0.13
N ILE A 155 3.63 12.82 0.12
CA ILE A 155 3.10 11.72 0.94
C ILE A 155 3.18 12.06 2.43
N LEU A 156 4.36 12.46 2.93
CA LEU A 156 4.58 12.69 4.36
C LEU A 156 3.77 13.87 4.91
N SER A 157 3.53 14.90 4.09
CA SER A 157 2.72 16.07 4.48
C SER A 157 1.25 15.75 4.79
N LEU A 158 0.75 14.61 4.28
CA LEU A 158 -0.62 14.14 4.52
C LEU A 158 -0.73 13.19 5.72
N ASN A 159 0.34 13.08 6.51
CA ASN A 159 0.41 12.27 7.73
C ASN A 159 -0.08 10.82 7.54
N PRO A 160 0.61 10.01 6.71
CA PRO A 160 0.18 8.66 6.38
C PRO A 160 0.10 7.74 7.61
N ASP A 161 -1.03 7.08 7.80
CA ASP A 161 -1.12 5.88 8.64
C ASP A 161 -0.60 4.65 7.88
N PHE A 162 0.57 4.12 8.22
CA PHE A 162 1.13 2.94 7.53
C PHE A 162 0.59 1.60 8.03
N ASN A 163 -0.38 1.60 8.96
CA ASN A 163 -1.23 0.45 9.22
C ASN A 163 -2.41 0.37 8.25
N ASN A 164 -2.77 1.49 7.60
CA ASN A 164 -3.81 1.55 6.58
C ASN A 164 -3.44 0.73 5.32
N TYR A 165 -4.43 0.02 4.77
CA TYR A 165 -4.28 -0.85 3.60
C TYR A 165 -3.75 -0.10 2.36
N PHE A 166 -4.25 1.11 2.10
CA PHE A 166 -3.93 1.88 0.90
C PHE A 166 -2.63 2.66 1.03
N HIS A 167 -2.38 3.30 2.18
CA HIS A 167 -1.19 4.13 2.38
C HIS A 167 0.11 3.36 2.17
N LYS A 168 0.21 2.15 2.75
CA LYS A 168 1.37 1.28 2.54
C LYS A 168 1.53 0.85 1.09
N ARG A 169 0.43 0.56 0.39
CA ARG A 169 0.45 0.12 -1.02
C ARG A 169 0.87 1.24 -1.96
N ILE A 170 0.47 2.49 -1.67
CA ILE A 170 0.92 3.66 -2.42
C ILE A 170 2.44 3.78 -2.36
N VAL A 171 3.03 3.68 -1.16
CA VAL A 171 4.50 3.71 -1.01
C VAL A 171 5.15 2.52 -1.72
N VAL A 172 4.66 1.31 -1.50
CA VAL A 172 5.26 0.10 -2.09
C VAL A 172 5.24 0.17 -3.61
N VAL A 173 4.12 0.59 -4.21
CA VAL A 173 4.01 0.73 -5.66
C VAL A 173 4.93 1.84 -6.16
N GLU A 174 5.00 3.00 -5.49
CA GLU A 174 5.83 4.11 -5.93
C GLU A 174 7.30 3.71 -6.14
N PHE A 175 7.80 2.76 -5.36
CA PHE A 175 9.20 2.31 -5.42
C PHE A 175 9.37 0.89 -5.96
N SER A 176 8.38 0.34 -6.66
CA SER A 176 8.41 -1.05 -7.13
C SER A 176 9.01 -1.26 -8.53
N PHE A 177 9.61 -0.24 -9.15
CA PHE A 177 10.07 -0.31 -10.54
C PHE A 177 11.53 -0.69 -10.72
#